data_AF-A0A382BBD2-F1
#
_entry.id   AF-A0A382BBD2-F1
#
_cell.length_a   1.000
_cell.length_b   1.000
_cell.length_c   1.000
_cell.angle_alpha   90.00
_cell.angle_beta   90.00
_cell.angle_gamma   90.00
#
_symmetry.space_group_name_H-M   'P 1'
#
loop_
_entity.id
_entity.type
_entity.pdbx_description
1 polymer ?
#
loop_
_entity_poly.entity_id
_entity_poly.type
_entity_poly.pdbx_seq_one_letter_code
_entity_poly.pdbx_strand_id
1 'polypeptide(L)' 'MELTFTQKKSIRKSFGKLKESLSIPNLIEVQKDSYNQFLQSKTKNNK' A
#
# COMPACT_ATOMS: atom_id res chain seq x y z
N MET A 1 1.48 10.39 15.83
CA MET A 1 2.27 9.67 14.82
C MET A 1 3.64 9.46 15.40
N GLU A 2 3.96 8.23 15.78
CA GLU A 2 5.33 7.88 16.11
C GLU A 2 6.18 7.93 14.84
N LEU A 3 7.33 8.57 14.90
CA LEU A 3 8.25 8.66 13.77
C LEU A 3 9.00 7.33 13.61
N THR A 4 9.04 6.80 12.40
CA THR A 4 9.85 5.62 12.08
C THR A 4 11.34 5.94 12.16
N PHE A 5 12.18 4.90 12.23
CA PHE A 5 13.63 5.04 12.29
C PHE A 5 14.19 5.95 11.17
N THR A 6 13.71 5.78 9.95
CA THR A 6 14.15 6.57 8.79
C THR A 6 13.60 7.99 8.80
N GLN A 7 12.36 8.19 9.28
CA GLN A 7 11.75 9.53 9.40
C GLN A 7 12.45 10.39 10.46
N LYS A 8 13.00 9.78 11.53
CA LYS A 8 13.79 10.52 12.53
C LYS A 8 15.05 11.16 11.95
N LYS A 9 15.61 10.59 10.87
CA LYS A 9 16.81 11.13 10.20
C LYS A 9 16.54 12.42 9.43
N SER A 10 15.34 12.60 8.88
CA SER A 10 14.95 13.81 8.13
C SER A 10 13.45 14.05 8.24
N ILE A 11 13.08 15.09 8.99
CA ILE A 11 11.68 15.42 9.29
C ILE A 11 11.17 16.42 8.26
N ARG A 12 10.17 16.00 7.47
CA ARG A 12 9.42 16.89 6.57
C ARG A 12 8.29 17.59 7.34
N LYS A 13 8.25 18.93 7.32
CA LYS A 13 7.13 19.70 7.86
C LYS A 13 5.90 19.60 6.94
N SER A 14 4.74 19.29 7.50
CA SER A 14 3.44 19.37 6.82
C SER A 14 2.67 20.60 7.31
N PHE A 15 2.02 21.33 6.40
CA PHE A 15 1.27 22.56 6.71
C PHE A 15 -0.24 22.42 6.52
N GLY A 16 -0.71 21.26 6.06
CA GLY A 16 -2.13 20.99 5.89
C GLY A 16 -2.87 21.01 7.23
N LYS A 17 -4.06 21.64 7.26
CA LYS A 17 -4.91 21.73 8.46
C LYS A 17 -5.79 20.49 8.66
N LEU A 18 -6.14 19.81 7.55
CA LEU A 18 -6.96 18.62 7.55
C LEU A 18 -6.13 17.42 8.03
N LYS A 19 -6.67 16.66 8.97
CA LYS A 19 -6.07 15.41 9.43
C LYS A 19 -6.39 14.31 8.42
N GLU A 20 -5.43 13.45 8.16
CA GLU A 20 -5.67 12.23 7.39
C GLU A 20 -6.60 11.31 8.18
N SER A 21 -7.82 11.08 7.66
CA SER A 21 -8.81 10.20 8.30
C SER A 21 -8.59 8.72 7.96
N LEU A 22 -7.98 8.45 6.81
CA LEU A 22 -7.68 7.12 6.29
C LEU A 22 -6.26 7.12 5.74
N SER A 23 -5.57 5.99 5.88
CA SER A 23 -4.25 5.81 5.30
C SER A 23 -4.32 5.67 3.79
N ILE A 24 -3.28 6.12 3.10
CA ILE A 24 -3.10 5.90 1.66
C ILE A 24 -3.07 4.38 1.41
N PRO A 25 -3.89 3.85 0.47
CA PRO A 25 -3.91 2.43 0.15
C PRO A 25 -2.63 2.02 -0.60
N ASN A 26 -2.44 0.71 -0.77
CA ASN A 26 -1.32 0.22 -1.56
C ASN A 26 -1.57 0.52 -3.05
N LEU A 27 -0.75 1.41 -3.63
CA LEU A 27 -0.91 1.91 -5.00
C LEU A 27 -0.77 0.82 -6.08
N ILE A 28 -0.25 -0.36 -5.73
CA ILE A 28 -0.07 -1.49 -6.67
C ILE A 28 -0.95 -2.70 -6.32
N GLU A 29 -1.92 -2.55 -5.41
CA GLU A 29 -2.79 -3.63 -4.94
C GLU A 29 -3.54 -4.32 -6.08
N VAL A 30 -4.21 -3.54 -6.92
CA VAL A 30 -4.96 -4.04 -8.08
C VAL A 30 -4.10 -4.90 -9.01
N GLN A 31 -2.82 -4.54 -9.19
CA GLN A 31 -1.89 -5.28 -10.03
C GLN A 31 -1.55 -6.64 -9.42
N LYS A 32 -1.30 -6.67 -8.10
CA LYS A 32 -1.04 -7.91 -7.37
C LYS A 32 -2.27 -8.83 -7.43
N ASP A 33 -3.45 -8.29 -7.20
CA ASP A 33 -4.68 -9.07 -7.17
C ASP A 33 -5.04 -9.63 -8.54
N SER A 34 -4.89 -8.82 -9.59
CA SER A 34 -5.07 -9.27 -10.97
C SER A 34 -4.14 -10.43 -11.32
N TYR A 35 -2.87 -10.35 -10.92
CA TYR A 35 -1.91 -11.41 -11.19
C TYR A 35 -2.20 -12.68 -10.37
N ASN A 36 -2.55 -12.52 -9.10
CA ASN A 36 -2.95 -13.64 -8.24
C ASN A 36 -4.18 -14.36 -8.78
N GLN A 37 -5.19 -13.62 -9.28
CA GLN A 37 -6.38 -14.20 -9.89
C GLN A 37 -6.04 -14.98 -11.17
N PHE A 38 -5.14 -14.45 -12.00
CA PHE A 38 -4.64 -15.16 -13.18
C PHE A 38 -3.92 -16.47 -12.82
N LEU A 39 -3.09 -16.46 -11.77
CA LEU A 39 -2.41 -17.68 -11.33
C LEU A 39 -3.42 -18.71 -10.77
N GLN A 40 -4.41 -18.27 -10.00
CA GLN A 40 -5.45 -19.14 -9.43
C GLN A 40 -6.38 -19.74 -10.50
N SER A 41 -6.67 -19.03 -11.59
CA SER A 41 -7.45 -19.59 -12.69
C SER A 41 -6.67 -20.69 -13.43
N LYS A 42 -5.35 -20.48 -13.60
CA LYS A 42 -4.46 -21.49 -14.20
C LYS A 42 -4.36 -22.76 -13.36
N THR A 43 -4.28 -22.65 -12.03
CA THR A 43 -4.21 -23.82 -11.15
C THR A 43 -5.53 -24.60 -11.08
N LYS A 44 -6.68 -23.93 -11.21
CA LYS A 44 -8.00 -24.59 -11.30
C LYS A 44 -8.20 -25.34 -12.62
N ASN A 45 -7.68 -24.82 -13.73
CA ASN A 45 -7.82 -25.46 -15.05
C ASN A 45 -6.91 -26.68 -15.23
N ASN A 46 -5.87 -26.83 -14.40
CA ASN A 46 -4.92 -27.95 -14.44
C ASN A 46 -5.22 -29.06 -13.43
N LYS A 47 -6.44 -29.10 -12.89
CA LYS A 47 -6.89 -30.09 -11.90
C LYS A 47 -8.17 -30.76 -12.41
#